data_AF-A0A2D7T8M2-F1
#
_entry.id   AF-A0A2D7T8M2-F1
#
_cell.length_a   1.000
_cell.length_b   1.000
_cell.length_c   1.000
_cell.angle_alpha   90.00
_cell.angle_beta   90.00
_cell.angle_gamma   90.00
#
_symmetry.space_group_name_H-M   'P 1'
#
loop_
_entity.id
_entity.type
_entity.pdbx_description
1 polymer ?
#
loop_
_entity_poly.entity_id
_entity_poly.type
_entity_poly.pdbx_seq_one_letter_code
_entity_poly.pdbx_strand_id
1 'polypeptide(L)'
;AFLFGIGTFHGDLHPGNCIIDPKGNFVFIDNGAICYAPKHVNLTLFKFFEHLSKQEMDEAFDALLGMSNFEVKGKRLEKYRKEMSKIYSGFETKPVGEQSLTRIMMKTVKTAVNIAKAEFGEEAFPIIRALMYLDGLVIRTHPEVVLIKSMKPYLLEFKNSLEL
;
A
#
# COMPACT_ATOMS: atom_id res chain seq x y z
N ALA A 1 9.51 9.56 0.11
CA ALA A 1 10.21 9.99 1.33
C ALA A 1 9.26 10.09 2.52
N PHE A 2 8.06 10.67 2.34
CA PHE A 2 7.08 10.88 3.41
C PHE A 2 6.61 9.57 4.11
N LEU A 3 5.67 8.82 3.54
CA LEU A 3 5.15 7.59 4.18
C LEU A 3 6.28 6.57 4.45
N PHE A 4 7.00 6.14 3.41
CA PHE A 4 7.98 5.05 3.53
C PHE A 4 9.29 5.42 4.22
N GLY A 5 9.64 6.70 4.32
CA GLY A 5 10.89 7.16 4.92
C GLY A 5 10.67 7.76 6.29
N ILE A 6 10.12 8.97 6.31
CA ILE A 6 9.90 9.77 7.52
C ILE A 6 8.77 9.17 8.37
N GLY A 7 7.81 8.47 7.74
CA GLY A 7 6.60 7.96 8.40
C GLY A 7 5.47 8.98 8.45
N THR A 8 5.66 10.22 8.01
CA THR A 8 4.61 11.25 7.97
C THR A 8 3.84 11.17 6.66
N PHE A 9 2.51 11.27 6.68
CA PHE A 9 1.69 11.29 5.47
C PHE A 9 0.35 12.00 5.70
N HIS A 10 -0.31 12.37 4.61
CA HIS A 10 -1.64 12.96 4.66
C HIS A 10 -2.71 11.85 4.63
N GLY A 11 -3.38 11.62 5.75
CA GLY A 11 -4.36 10.53 5.94
C GLY A 11 -5.65 10.68 5.12
N ASP A 12 -5.93 11.89 4.64
CA ASP A 12 -7.17 12.24 3.96
C ASP A 12 -6.94 13.00 2.64
N LEU A 13 -6.01 12.52 1.81
CA LEU A 13 -5.62 13.22 0.58
C LEU A 13 -6.61 12.98 -0.57
N HIS A 14 -7.86 13.43 -0.39
CA HIS A 14 -8.87 13.40 -1.45
C HIS A 14 -8.82 14.67 -2.31
N PRO A 15 -9.46 14.71 -3.50
CA PRO A 15 -9.40 15.85 -4.42
C PRO A 15 -9.92 17.19 -3.86
N GLY A 16 -10.58 17.17 -2.69
CA GLY A 16 -11.03 18.38 -2.01
C GLY A 16 -9.94 19.04 -1.17
N ASN A 17 -8.91 18.29 -0.76
CA ASN A 17 -7.84 18.79 0.12
C ASN A 17 -6.58 19.20 -0.66
N CYS A 18 -6.59 19.05 -2.00
CA CYS A 18 -5.47 19.40 -2.86
C CYS A 18 -5.95 20.11 -4.12
N ILE A 19 -5.40 21.29 -4.38
CA ILE A 19 -5.61 22.03 -5.63
C ILE A 19 -4.28 22.19 -6.36
N ILE A 20 -4.34 22.54 -7.64
CA ILE A 20 -3.17 22.87 -8.45
C ILE A 20 -3.21 24.37 -8.71
N ASP A 21 -2.17 25.09 -8.31
CA ASP A 21 -2.06 26.52 -8.56
C ASP A 21 -1.77 26.82 -10.05
N PRO A 22 -1.86 28.08 -10.51
CA PRO A 22 -1.53 28.43 -11.90
C PRO A 22 -0.09 28.12 -12.35
N LYS A 23 0.82 27.82 -11.42
CA LYS A 23 2.21 27.44 -11.70
C LYS A 23 2.41 25.92 -11.75
N GLY A 24 1.35 25.13 -11.52
CA GLY A 24 1.40 23.67 -11.51
C GLY A 24 1.84 23.07 -10.17
N ASN A 25 1.91 23.86 -9.09
CA ASN A 25 2.25 23.34 -7.77
C ASN A 25 1.02 22.72 -7.10
N PHE A 26 1.22 21.60 -6.42
CA PHE A 26 0.22 21.06 -5.50
C PHE A 26 0.12 21.94 -4.25
N VAL A 27 -1.09 22.42 -3.96
CA VAL A 27 -1.39 23.22 -2.77
C VAL A 27 -2.37 22.41 -1.91
N PHE A 28 -1.90 22.00 -0.73
CA PHE A 28 -2.73 21.33 0.27
C PHE A 28 -3.47 22.39 1.09
N ILE A 29 -4.80 22.34 1.06
CA ILE A 29 -5.64 23.38 1.67
C ILE A 29 -6.17 22.98 3.06
N ASP A 30 -6.11 21.69 3.38
CA ASP A 30 -6.42 21.14 4.70
C ASP A 30 -5.23 20.26 5.13
N ASN A 31 -4.73 20.49 6.35
CA ASN A 31 -3.66 19.71 6.96
C ASN A 31 -4.09 19.12 8.33
N GLY A 32 -5.40 19.05 8.59
CA GLY A 32 -5.95 18.53 9.84
C GLY A 32 -5.78 17.01 10.01
N ALA A 33 -5.50 16.29 8.92
CA ALA A 33 -5.38 14.84 8.88
C ALA A 33 -3.93 14.35 8.61
N ILE A 34 -2.92 15.04 9.16
CA ILE A 34 -1.55 14.54 9.11
C ILE A 34 -1.40 13.36 10.08
N CYS A 35 -0.96 12.22 9.55
CA CYS A 35 -0.81 10.98 10.28
C CYS A 35 0.67 10.53 10.30
N TYR A 36 0.98 9.66 11.26
CA TYR A 36 2.33 9.13 11.46
C TYR A 36 2.26 7.61 11.47
N ALA A 37 3.08 6.99 10.64
CA ALA A 37 3.27 5.54 10.62
C ALA A 37 4.53 5.22 11.44
N PRO A 38 4.44 4.33 12.44
CA PRO A 38 5.63 3.84 13.13
C PRO A 38 6.62 3.20 12.16
N LYS A 39 7.91 3.26 12.49
CA LYS A 39 9.01 2.72 11.64
C LYS A 39 8.82 1.25 11.25
N HIS A 40 8.21 0.44 12.12
CA HIS A 40 7.96 -0.96 11.77
C HIS A 40 6.87 -1.09 10.70
N VAL A 41 5.82 -0.25 10.74
CA VAL A 41 4.69 -0.28 9.79
C VAL A 41 5.14 0.21 8.42
N ASN A 42 5.80 1.37 8.35
CA ASN A 42 6.18 1.94 7.06
C ASN A 42 7.25 1.11 6.34
N LEU A 43 8.21 0.54 7.07
CA LEU A 43 9.22 -0.37 6.52
C LEU A 43 8.58 -1.66 6.02
N THR A 44 7.62 -2.20 6.76
CA THR A 44 6.91 -3.41 6.36
C THR A 44 6.09 -3.20 5.09
N LEU A 45 5.38 -2.08 4.98
CA LEU A 45 4.69 -1.69 3.75
C LEU A 45 5.66 -1.47 2.59
N PHE A 46 6.81 -0.83 2.85
CA PHE A 46 7.83 -0.62 1.82
C PHE A 46 8.34 -1.95 1.27
N LYS A 47 8.71 -2.90 2.14
CA LYS A 47 9.14 -4.25 1.74
C LYS A 47 8.06 -4.99 0.97
N PHE A 48 6.80 -4.89 1.41
CA PHE A 48 5.68 -5.47 0.68
C PHE A 48 5.61 -4.94 -0.75
N PHE A 49 5.63 -3.62 -0.95
CA PHE A 49 5.57 -3.04 -2.28
C PHE A 49 6.84 -3.28 -3.11
N GLU A 50 8.02 -3.33 -2.47
CA GLU A 50 9.29 -3.68 -3.12
C GLU A 50 9.22 -5.09 -3.71
N HIS A 51 8.90 -6.10 -2.90
CA HIS A 51 8.76 -7.48 -3.33
C HIS A 51 7.66 -7.63 -4.40
N LEU A 52 6.51 -6.98 -4.20
CA LEU A 52 5.41 -6.98 -5.16
C LEU A 52 5.84 -6.40 -6.53
N SER A 53 6.67 -5.35 -6.54
CA SER A 53 7.20 -4.75 -7.79
C SER A 53 8.22 -5.64 -8.52
N LYS A 54 8.83 -6.60 -7.80
CA LYS A 54 9.78 -7.59 -8.33
C LYS A 54 9.14 -8.93 -8.66
N GLN A 55 7.83 -9.06 -8.45
CA GLN A 55 7.08 -10.32 -8.61
C GLN A 55 7.43 -11.40 -7.57
N GLU A 56 8.02 -11.00 -6.45
CA GLU A 56 8.39 -11.85 -5.32
C GLU A 56 7.14 -11.98 -4.41
N MET A 57 6.13 -12.72 -4.88
CA MET A 57 4.79 -12.75 -4.27
C MET A 57 4.79 -13.31 -2.85
N ASP A 58 5.50 -14.41 -2.62
CA ASP A 58 5.53 -15.05 -1.30
C ASP A 58 6.22 -14.14 -0.27
N GLU A 59 7.32 -13.50 -0.66
CA GLU A 59 8.05 -12.54 0.15
C GLU A 59 7.21 -11.29 0.42
N ALA A 60 6.43 -10.82 -0.57
CA ALA A 60 5.49 -9.72 -0.37
C ALA A 60 4.42 -10.10 0.67
N PHE A 61 3.81 -11.28 0.55
CA PHE A 61 2.76 -11.71 1.47
C PHE A 61 3.31 -11.92 2.89
N ASP A 62 4.51 -12.49 3.00
CA ASP A 62 5.19 -12.63 4.27
C ASP A 62 5.55 -11.28 4.90
N ALA A 63 6.00 -10.32 4.09
CA ALA A 63 6.26 -8.96 4.56
C ALA A 63 5.00 -8.36 5.21
N LEU A 64 3.83 -8.46 4.57
CA LEU A 64 2.56 -7.97 5.16
C LEU A 64 2.25 -8.57 6.54
N LEU A 65 2.62 -9.84 6.78
CA LEU A 65 2.45 -10.46 8.08
C LEU A 65 3.38 -9.88 9.15
N GLY A 66 4.48 -9.24 8.76
CA GLY A 66 5.38 -8.51 9.67
C GLY A 66 4.72 -7.33 10.39
N MET A 67 3.51 -6.91 9.99
CA MET A 67 2.71 -5.93 10.74
C MET A 67 1.98 -6.54 11.95
N SER A 68 1.88 -7.87 12.00
CA SER A 68 1.24 -8.60 13.09
C SER A 68 2.25 -8.88 14.19
N ASN A 69 1.79 -8.80 15.45
CA ASN A 69 2.59 -9.18 16.62
C ASN A 69 2.84 -10.69 16.75
N PHE A 70 2.17 -11.50 15.92
CA PHE A 70 2.23 -12.96 15.98
C PHE A 70 2.81 -13.56 14.72
N GLU A 71 3.71 -14.53 14.91
CA GLU A 71 4.31 -15.30 13.84
C GLU A 71 3.34 -16.37 13.30
N VAL A 72 3.14 -16.38 11.99
CA VAL A 72 2.21 -17.30 11.32
C VAL A 72 3.01 -18.42 10.68
N LYS A 73 2.77 -19.68 11.09
CA LYS A 73 3.55 -20.85 10.62
C LYS A 73 2.68 -22.01 10.11
N GLY A 74 3.36 -22.93 9.42
CA GLY A 74 2.82 -24.22 8.98
C GLY A 74 1.61 -24.08 8.05
N LYS A 75 0.62 -24.97 8.21
CA LYS A 75 -0.58 -25.03 7.35
C LYS A 75 -1.35 -23.72 7.23
N ARG A 76 -1.28 -22.86 8.26
CA ARG A 76 -1.95 -21.55 8.25
C ARG A 76 -1.26 -20.58 7.29
N LEU A 77 0.08 -20.56 7.28
CA LEU A 77 0.87 -19.74 6.37
C LEU A 77 0.65 -20.18 4.92
N GLU A 78 0.68 -21.48 4.66
CA GLU A 78 0.41 -22.04 3.33
C GLU A 78 -0.99 -21.65 2.82
N LYS A 79 -2.01 -21.76 3.68
CA LYS A 79 -3.38 -21.35 3.36
C LYS A 79 -3.48 -19.85 3.09
N TYR A 80 -2.79 -19.03 3.88
CA TYR A 80 -2.74 -17.59 3.69
C TYR A 80 -2.12 -17.22 2.34
N ARG A 81 -0.91 -17.73 2.04
CA ARG A 81 -0.23 -17.46 0.77
C ARG A 81 -1.09 -17.90 -0.42
N LYS A 82 -1.70 -19.09 -0.37
CA LYS A 82 -2.59 -19.58 -1.43
C LYS A 82 -3.77 -18.65 -1.70
N GLU A 83 -4.42 -18.11 -0.67
CA GLU A 83 -5.52 -17.16 -0.86
C GLU A 83 -5.02 -15.79 -1.33
N MET A 84 -3.85 -15.35 -0.86
CA MET A 84 -3.20 -14.12 -1.33
C MET A 84 -2.84 -14.21 -2.81
N SER A 85 -2.26 -15.31 -3.31
CA SER A 85 -1.96 -15.49 -4.73
C SER A 85 -3.22 -15.38 -5.61
N LYS A 86 -4.38 -15.86 -5.13
CA LYS A 86 -5.65 -15.68 -5.84
C LYS A 86 -6.10 -14.23 -5.87
N ILE A 87 -5.91 -13.49 -4.77
CA ILE A 87 -6.28 -12.08 -4.66
C ILE A 87 -5.45 -11.24 -5.64
N TYR A 88 -4.14 -11.47 -5.69
CA TYR A 88 -3.18 -10.72 -6.51
C TYR A 88 -3.08 -11.22 -7.96
N SER A 89 -3.83 -12.27 -8.32
CA SER A 89 -3.88 -12.76 -9.70
C SER A 89 -4.30 -11.65 -10.66
N GLY A 90 -3.45 -11.36 -11.65
CA GLY A 90 -3.65 -10.32 -12.65
C GLY A 90 -3.31 -8.90 -12.20
N PHE A 91 -2.92 -8.67 -10.93
CA PHE A 91 -2.66 -7.33 -10.41
C PHE A 91 -1.47 -6.63 -11.11
N GLU A 92 -0.57 -7.41 -11.68
CA GLU A 92 0.63 -6.90 -12.36
C GLU A 92 0.39 -6.45 -13.81
N THR A 93 -0.72 -6.90 -14.40
CA THR A 93 -1.00 -6.69 -15.83
C THR A 93 -2.27 -5.92 -16.07
N LYS A 94 -3.22 -5.94 -15.12
CA LYS A 94 -4.49 -5.26 -15.26
C LYS A 94 -4.39 -3.77 -14.93
N PRO A 95 -5.15 -2.93 -15.64
CA PRO A 95 -5.27 -1.52 -15.33
C PRO A 95 -6.04 -1.32 -14.02
N VAL A 96 -5.76 -0.22 -13.30
CA VAL A 96 -6.42 0.10 -12.02
C VAL A 96 -7.94 0.23 -12.14
N GLY A 97 -8.46 0.64 -13.30
CA GLY A 97 -9.89 0.70 -13.58
C GLY A 97 -10.58 -0.67 -13.56
N GLU A 98 -9.87 -1.76 -13.85
CA GLU A 98 -10.39 -3.13 -13.75
C GLU A 98 -10.14 -3.75 -12.36
N GLN A 99 -8.94 -3.53 -11.82
CA GLN A 99 -8.50 -4.10 -10.55
C GLN A 99 -7.81 -3.04 -9.70
N SER A 100 -8.61 -2.33 -8.91
CA SER A 100 -8.10 -1.25 -8.08
C SER A 100 -7.33 -1.73 -6.85
N LEU A 101 -6.37 -0.92 -6.39
CA LEU A 101 -5.58 -1.20 -5.20
C LEU A 101 -6.48 -1.33 -3.97
N THR A 102 -7.48 -0.46 -3.81
CA THR A 102 -8.44 -0.47 -2.70
C THR A 102 -9.11 -1.83 -2.55
N ARG A 103 -9.61 -2.40 -3.65
CA ARG A 103 -10.30 -3.68 -3.63
C ARG A 103 -9.35 -4.82 -3.24
N ILE A 104 -8.10 -4.76 -3.68
CA ILE A 104 -7.07 -5.74 -3.39
C ILE A 104 -6.61 -5.65 -1.94
N MET A 105 -6.39 -4.45 -1.42
CA MET A 105 -6.06 -4.22 -0.02
C MET A 105 -7.17 -4.70 0.93
N MET A 106 -8.43 -4.45 0.60
CA MET A 106 -9.55 -4.92 1.44
C MET A 106 -9.64 -6.44 1.51
N LYS A 107 -9.43 -7.13 0.39
CA LYS A 107 -9.31 -8.59 0.39
C LYS A 107 -8.07 -9.06 1.16
N THR A 108 -6.95 -8.36 1.03
CA THR A 108 -5.70 -8.65 1.73
C THR A 108 -5.86 -8.60 3.24
N VAL A 109 -6.39 -7.48 3.77
CA VAL A 109 -6.65 -7.31 5.20
C VAL A 109 -7.64 -8.37 5.70
N LYS A 110 -8.74 -8.60 4.96
CA LYS A 110 -9.72 -9.64 5.31
C LYS A 110 -9.10 -11.03 5.38
N THR A 111 -8.21 -11.37 4.45
CA THR A 111 -7.51 -12.66 4.41
C THR A 111 -6.51 -12.79 5.56
N ALA A 112 -5.71 -11.75 5.81
CA ALA A 112 -4.76 -11.73 6.91
C ALA A 112 -5.46 -11.89 8.28
N VAL A 113 -6.55 -11.15 8.52
CA VAL A 113 -7.32 -11.27 9.78
C VAL A 113 -8.00 -12.63 9.91
N ASN A 114 -8.68 -13.11 8.87
CA ASN A 114 -9.51 -14.32 9.00
C ASN A 114 -8.69 -15.62 8.97
N ILE A 115 -7.66 -15.68 8.14
CA ILE A 115 -6.86 -16.90 7.92
C ILE A 115 -5.61 -16.87 8.76
N ALA A 116 -4.81 -15.82 8.66
CA ALA A 116 -3.54 -15.71 9.37
C ALA A 116 -3.74 -15.41 10.86
N LYS A 117 -4.92 -14.87 11.24
CA LYS A 117 -5.19 -14.30 12.57
C LYS A 117 -4.22 -13.15 12.90
N ALA A 118 -3.85 -12.41 11.85
CA ALA A 118 -3.01 -11.24 11.98
C ALA A 118 -3.78 -10.14 12.71
N GLU A 119 -3.11 -9.46 13.63
CA GLU A 119 -3.61 -8.26 14.29
C GLU A 119 -2.94 -7.04 13.65
N PHE A 120 -3.74 -6.16 13.06
CA PHE A 120 -3.25 -4.87 12.56
C PHE A 120 -3.51 -3.82 13.62
N GLY A 121 -2.47 -3.09 14.02
CA GLY A 121 -2.62 -1.94 14.92
C GLY A 121 -3.47 -0.82 14.29
N GLU A 122 -3.96 0.09 15.12
CA GLU A 122 -4.79 1.22 14.66
C GLU A 122 -4.08 2.09 13.61
N GLU A 123 -2.75 2.12 13.67
CA GLU A 123 -1.82 2.83 12.76
C GLU A 123 -1.96 2.40 11.29
N ALA A 124 -2.47 1.20 11.01
CA ALA A 124 -2.65 0.73 9.65
C ALA A 124 -3.85 1.40 8.95
N PHE A 125 -4.90 1.78 9.70
CA PHE A 125 -6.13 2.30 9.11
C PHE A 125 -5.96 3.64 8.40
N PRO A 126 -5.27 4.65 8.96
CA PRO A 126 -5.02 5.90 8.25
C PRO A 126 -4.21 5.70 6.97
N ILE A 127 -3.26 4.75 6.96
CA ILE A 127 -2.46 4.44 5.76
C ILE A 127 -3.34 3.84 4.66
N ILE A 128 -4.16 2.84 5.01
CA ILE A 128 -5.12 2.23 4.09
C ILE A 128 -6.03 3.30 3.49
N ARG A 129 -6.55 4.20 4.34
CA ARG A 129 -7.42 5.30 3.91
C ARG A 129 -6.72 6.25 2.93
N ALA A 130 -5.49 6.66 3.23
CA ALA A 130 -4.70 7.52 2.34
C ALA A 130 -4.50 6.87 0.97
N LEU A 131 -4.11 5.58 0.94
CA LEU A 131 -3.94 4.82 -0.30
C LEU A 131 -5.26 4.65 -1.07
N MET A 132 -6.39 4.50 -0.36
CA MET A 132 -7.71 4.42 -1.00
C MET A 132 -8.10 5.72 -1.72
N TYR A 133 -7.82 6.88 -1.13
CA TYR A 133 -8.08 8.16 -1.80
C TYR A 133 -7.21 8.36 -3.04
N LEU A 134 -5.92 8.00 -2.94
CA LEU A 134 -5.01 8.02 -4.08
C LEU A 134 -5.47 7.09 -5.20
N ASP A 135 -5.85 5.85 -4.87
CA ASP A 135 -6.41 4.89 -5.82
C ASP A 135 -7.67 5.44 -6.51
N GLY A 136 -8.58 6.06 -5.74
CA GLY A 136 -9.76 6.73 -6.28
C GLY A 136 -9.45 7.89 -7.24
N LEU A 137 -8.38 8.65 -6.98
CA LEU A 137 -7.91 9.71 -7.87
C LEU A 137 -7.37 9.13 -9.19
N VAL A 138 -6.57 8.06 -9.12
CA VAL A 138 -6.01 7.42 -10.32
C VAL A 138 -7.12 6.80 -11.17
N ILE A 139 -8.09 6.10 -10.57
CA ILE A 139 -9.24 5.52 -11.29
C ILE A 139 -10.01 6.59 -12.09
N ARG A 140 -10.14 7.80 -11.55
CA ARG A 140 -10.88 8.90 -12.20
C ARG A 140 -10.08 9.61 -13.29
N THR A 141 -8.76 9.61 -13.20
CA THR A 141 -7.89 10.45 -14.06
C THR A 141 -7.10 9.64 -15.09
N HIS A 142 -6.63 8.45 -14.71
CA HIS A 142 -5.78 7.57 -15.51
C HIS A 142 -6.14 6.08 -15.27
N PRO A 143 -7.38 5.65 -15.56
CA PRO A 143 -7.86 4.30 -15.25
C PRO A 143 -7.06 3.18 -15.93
N GLU A 144 -6.38 3.46 -17.03
CA GLU A 144 -5.58 2.55 -17.85
C GLU A 144 -4.21 2.19 -17.25
N VAL A 145 -3.79 2.90 -16.18
CA VAL A 145 -2.48 2.71 -15.56
C VAL A 145 -2.38 1.32 -14.92
N VAL A 146 -1.25 0.64 -15.16
CA VAL A 146 -0.88 -0.60 -14.48
C VAL A 146 -0.01 -0.26 -13.27
N LEU A 147 -0.62 -0.27 -12.08
CA LEU A 147 -0.03 0.27 -10.86
C LEU A 147 1.37 -0.29 -10.53
N ILE A 148 1.53 -1.61 -10.59
CA ILE A 148 2.80 -2.28 -10.24
C ILE A 148 3.95 -1.78 -11.12
N LYS A 149 3.70 -1.62 -12.42
CA LYS A 149 4.71 -1.12 -13.36
C LYS A 149 5.08 0.33 -13.07
N SER A 150 4.08 1.15 -12.73
CA SER A 150 4.28 2.56 -12.40
C SER A 150 4.99 2.78 -11.08
N MET A 151 4.83 1.90 -10.10
CA MET A 151 5.45 2.04 -8.77
C MET A 151 6.94 1.70 -8.75
N LYS A 152 7.39 0.76 -9.60
CA LYS A 152 8.76 0.23 -9.61
C LYS A 152 9.87 1.31 -9.63
N PRO A 153 9.86 2.34 -10.50
CA PRO A 153 10.91 3.36 -10.51
C PRO A 153 10.99 4.14 -9.18
N TYR A 154 9.84 4.48 -8.60
CA TYR A 154 9.79 5.25 -7.35
C TYR A 154 10.25 4.44 -6.13
N LEU A 155 9.97 3.13 -6.11
CA LEU A 155 10.48 2.26 -5.03
C LEU A 155 12.01 2.16 -5.07
N LEU A 156 12.61 2.10 -6.26
CA LEU A 156 14.06 2.12 -6.42
C LEU A 156 14.66 3.46 -5.97
N GLU A 157 14.04 4.57 -6.34
CA GLU A 157 14.43 5.90 -5.88
C GLU A 157 14.36 6.02 -4.35
N PHE A 158 13.28 5.52 -3.74
CA PHE A 158 13.16 5.49 -2.28
C PHE A 158 14.21 4.62 -1.62
N LYS A 159 14.51 3.43 -2.16
CA LYS A 159 15.58 2.58 -1.61
C LYS A 159 16.91 3.32 -1.54
N ASN A 160 17.29 3.99 -2.63
CA ASN A 160 18.55 4.72 -2.70
C ASN A 160 18.56 5.96 -1.79
N SER A 161 17.41 6.59 -1.59
CA SER A 161 17.30 7.85 -0.82
C SER A 161 17.08 7.64 0.68
N LEU A 162 16.67 6.45 1.11
CA LEU A 162 16.30 6.17 2.51
C LEU A 162 17.41 5.49 3.32
N GLU A 163 18.58 5.22 2.73
CA GLU A 163 19.66 4.43 3.34
C GLU A 163 19.15 3.14 4.02
N LEU A 164 18.11 2.52 3.43
CA LEU A 164 17.46 1.30 3.91
C LEU A 164 18.14 0.03 3.40
#